data_AF-A0A7C1TV19-F1
#
_entry.id   AF-A0A7C1TV19-F1
#
_cell.length_a   1.000
_cell.length_b   1.000
_cell.length_c   1.000
_cell.angle_alpha   90.00
_cell.angle_beta   90.00
_cell.angle_gamma   90.00
#
_symmetry.space_group_name_H-M   'P 1'
#
loop_
_entity.id
_entity.type
_entity.pdbx_description
1 polymer ?
#
loop_
_entity_poly.entity_id
_entity_poly.type
_entity_poly.pdbx_seq_one_letter_code
_entity_poly.pdbx_strand_id
1 'polypeptide(L)'
;MVRNLRLLAAPCILALCGCQTPLHTHELESRNQSLQQQLDVTQNKIHTLESERHQLQKALNESNRVRKIIGKEKSSRFNESTLLRSQVRRFLQAQIDGYKSFLVNNNLLDYVGGELLKRKQYDNRSIMLVDLKNEIPRSGVLTGVGAWLVKPTHMTVKVLRKIDDKLVVVWESRNLNIPKTGLIKTRFHVSVGVEKGDVLGYYFPEAAMVAFDKGTGDTRYLTRNLRPGSSIRPSSLKGEDQQRAYSLGVYGLLQ
;
A
#
# COMPACT_ATOMS: atom_id res chain seq x y z
N MET A 1 65.73 36.24 -123.41
CA MET A 1 65.51 37.68 -123.17
C MET A 1 65.55 37.88 -121.66
N VAL A 2 66.64 38.50 -121.16
CA VAL A 2 66.91 39.06 -119.81
C VAL A 2 66.65 38.17 -118.58
N ARG A 3 67.58 37.87 -117.66
CA ARG A 3 69.05 37.98 -117.50
C ARG A 3 69.41 37.21 -116.22
N ASN A 4 70.43 36.36 -116.28
CA ASN A 4 71.06 35.67 -115.16
C ASN A 4 71.73 36.63 -114.15
N LEU A 5 71.80 36.27 -112.87
CA LEU A 5 73.01 36.49 -112.06
C LEU A 5 73.12 35.49 -110.89
N ARG A 6 74.34 34.99 -110.69
CA ARG A 6 74.78 33.90 -109.80
C ARG A 6 75.26 34.41 -108.43
N LEU A 7 75.56 33.45 -107.54
CA LEU A 7 76.67 33.31 -106.57
C LEU A 7 76.18 32.99 -105.14
N LEU A 8 76.80 32.15 -104.30
CA LEU A 8 77.80 31.06 -104.38
C LEU A 8 77.99 30.54 -102.92
N ALA A 9 78.30 29.25 -102.77
CA ALA A 9 79.12 28.59 -101.72
C ALA A 9 78.64 28.46 -100.24
N ALA A 10 78.67 27.20 -99.77
CA ALA A 10 78.72 26.73 -98.36
C ALA A 10 80.20 26.56 -97.91
N PRO A 11 80.57 25.97 -96.73
CA PRO A 11 79.90 25.69 -95.44
C PRO A 11 80.78 26.04 -94.18
N CYS A 12 80.25 25.97 -92.95
CA CYS A 12 81.03 25.55 -91.76
C CYS A 12 80.16 25.24 -90.52
N ILE A 13 80.56 24.18 -89.83
CA ILE A 13 79.98 23.56 -88.64
C ILE A 13 80.46 24.29 -87.38
N LEU A 14 79.60 24.47 -86.37
CA LEU A 14 79.99 24.49 -84.96
C LEU A 14 78.82 24.00 -84.08
N ALA A 15 79.11 22.94 -83.33
CA ALA A 15 78.22 22.31 -82.37
C ALA A 15 78.13 23.11 -81.06
N LEU A 16 76.94 23.14 -80.46
CA LEU A 16 76.75 23.18 -79.00
C LEU A 16 75.53 22.32 -78.65
N CYS A 17 75.79 21.26 -77.88
CA CYS A 17 74.81 20.37 -77.27
C CYS A 17 74.27 20.91 -75.93
N GLY A 18 73.05 20.50 -75.56
CA GLY A 18 72.47 20.52 -74.20
C GLY A 18 71.58 21.74 -73.92
N CYS A 19 70.33 21.66 -73.41
CA CYS A 19 69.70 20.66 -72.55
C CYS A 19 68.22 20.43 -72.89
N GLN A 20 67.86 19.15 -72.78
CA GLN A 20 66.56 18.51 -72.61
C GLN A 20 65.45 19.37 -71.95
N THR A 21 64.26 19.40 -72.55
CA THR A 21 63.03 19.12 -71.77
C THR A 21 63.12 17.67 -71.31
N PRO A 22 62.76 17.26 -70.06
CA PRO A 22 61.34 17.26 -69.64
C PRO A 22 61.08 17.06 -68.12
N LEU A 23 60.29 17.86 -67.39
CA LEU A 23 59.86 17.43 -66.03
C LEU A 23 58.55 18.09 -65.56
N HIS A 24 57.43 17.44 -65.88
CA HIS A 24 56.19 17.56 -65.09
C HIS A 24 55.36 16.26 -65.09
N THR A 25 55.67 15.29 -65.96
CA THR A 25 54.94 14.01 -66.07
C THR A 25 55.20 13.05 -64.92
N HIS A 26 56.44 12.95 -64.42
CA HIS A 26 56.80 12.07 -63.29
C HIS A 26 56.14 12.48 -61.97
N GLU A 27 56.01 13.79 -61.72
CA GLU A 27 55.35 14.32 -60.52
C GLU A 27 53.82 14.13 -60.59
N LEU A 28 53.24 14.24 -61.79
CA LEU A 28 51.83 13.96 -62.05
C LEU A 28 51.50 12.47 -61.90
N GLU A 29 52.34 11.57 -62.40
CA GLU A 29 52.19 10.12 -62.17
C GLU A 29 52.31 9.74 -60.69
N SER A 30 53.28 10.32 -59.99
CA SER A 30 53.45 10.14 -58.54
C SER A 30 52.22 10.60 -57.76
N ARG A 31 51.66 11.77 -58.08
CA ARG A 31 50.42 12.26 -57.45
C ARG A 31 49.21 11.39 -57.79
N ASN A 32 49.09 10.91 -59.02
CA ASN A 32 48.00 10.00 -59.40
C ASN A 32 48.10 8.67 -58.65
N GLN A 33 49.30 8.09 -58.51
CA GLN A 33 49.49 6.87 -57.72
C GLN A 33 49.19 7.09 -56.24
N SER A 34 49.61 8.22 -55.67
CA SER A 34 49.30 8.58 -54.28
C SER A 34 47.80 8.79 -54.05
N LEU A 35 47.10 9.44 -54.99
CA LEU A 35 45.66 9.66 -54.92
C LEU A 35 44.91 8.34 -55.05
N GLN A 36 45.36 7.44 -55.93
CA GLN A 36 44.80 6.09 -56.07
C GLN A 36 44.94 5.28 -54.77
N GLN A 37 46.12 5.32 -54.14
CA GLN A 37 46.34 4.69 -52.84
C GLN A 37 45.46 5.29 -51.73
N GLN A 38 45.29 6.61 -51.70
CA GLN A 38 44.41 7.26 -50.73
C GLN A 38 42.93 6.89 -50.95
N LEU A 39 42.50 6.78 -52.21
CA LEU A 39 41.17 6.29 -52.58
C LEU A 39 40.98 4.85 -52.10
N ASP A 40 41.92 3.95 -52.35
CA ASP A 40 41.82 2.55 -51.93
C ASP A 40 41.79 2.41 -50.40
N VAL A 41 42.62 3.17 -49.67
CA VAL A 41 42.61 3.20 -48.20
C VAL A 41 41.28 3.73 -47.67
N THR A 42 40.74 4.78 -48.28
CA THR A 42 39.46 5.38 -47.89
C THR A 42 38.30 4.43 -48.20
N GLN A 43 38.32 3.78 -49.36
CA GLN A 43 37.33 2.79 -49.78
C GLN A 43 37.28 1.61 -48.82
N ASN A 44 38.45 1.08 -48.44
CA ASN A 44 38.56 0.02 -47.45
C ASN A 44 38.03 0.46 -46.08
N LYS A 45 38.34 1.70 -45.65
CA LYS A 45 37.85 2.24 -44.39
C LYS A 45 36.34 2.47 -44.39
N ILE A 46 35.76 2.92 -45.51
CA ILE A 46 34.31 3.02 -45.70
C ILE A 46 33.68 1.63 -45.58
N HIS A 47 34.23 0.62 -46.25
CA HIS A 47 33.71 -0.74 -46.18
C HIS A 47 33.77 -1.32 -44.75
N THR A 48 34.86 -1.07 -44.01
CA THR A 48 34.95 -1.47 -42.59
C THR A 48 33.91 -0.76 -41.73
N LEU A 49 33.77 0.55 -41.86
CA LEU A 49 32.80 1.34 -41.10
C LEU A 49 31.36 0.96 -41.44
N GLU A 50 31.06 0.63 -42.69
CA GLU A 50 29.74 0.13 -43.09
C GLU A 50 29.43 -1.23 -42.48
N SER A 51 30.41 -2.13 -42.45
CA SER A 51 30.31 -3.44 -41.79
C SER A 51 30.06 -3.28 -40.29
N GLU A 52 30.84 -2.44 -39.61
CA GLU A 52 30.67 -2.14 -38.18
C GLU A 52 29.31 -1.50 -37.89
N ARG A 53 28.89 -0.53 -38.71
CA ARG A 53 27.55 0.08 -38.61
C ARG A 53 26.47 -0.98 -38.72
N HIS A 54 26.63 -1.94 -39.62
CA HIS A 54 25.64 -2.99 -39.82
C HIS A 54 25.60 -3.98 -38.65
N GLN A 55 26.76 -4.32 -38.07
CA GLN A 55 26.85 -5.12 -36.85
C GLN A 55 26.22 -4.41 -35.64
N LEU A 56 26.54 -3.12 -35.44
CA LEU A 56 25.96 -2.30 -34.38
C LEU A 56 24.44 -2.17 -34.54
N GLN A 57 23.94 -2.00 -35.77
CA GLN A 57 22.50 -1.96 -36.04
C GLN A 57 21.82 -3.29 -35.68
N LYS A 58 22.44 -4.43 -36.00
CA LYS A 58 21.95 -5.75 -35.59
C LYS A 58 21.93 -5.90 -34.07
N ALA A 59 23.00 -5.52 -33.38
CA ALA A 59 23.08 -5.57 -31.93
C ALA A 59 22.03 -4.67 -31.25
N LEU A 60 21.80 -3.48 -31.80
CA LEU A 60 20.78 -2.54 -31.31
C LEU A 60 19.36 -3.10 -31.51
N ASN A 61 19.09 -3.73 -32.64
CA ASN A 61 17.81 -4.37 -32.91
C ASN A 61 17.56 -5.54 -31.95
N GLU A 62 18.57 -6.38 -31.71
CA GLU A 62 18.44 -7.51 -30.78
C GLU A 62 18.29 -7.04 -29.33
N SER A 63 19.06 -6.04 -28.89
CA SER A 63 18.90 -5.44 -27.56
C SER A 63 17.49 -4.85 -27.36
N ASN A 64 16.95 -4.14 -28.37
CA ASN A 64 15.59 -3.61 -28.34
C ASN A 64 14.54 -4.73 -28.26
N ARG A 65 14.74 -5.84 -28.97
CA ARG A 65 13.87 -7.02 -28.91
C ARG A 65 13.89 -7.65 -27.51
N VAL A 66 15.08 -7.91 -26.97
CA VAL A 66 15.26 -8.46 -25.61
C VAL A 66 14.60 -7.56 -24.57
N ARG A 67 14.82 -6.24 -24.65
CA ARG A 67 14.18 -5.27 -23.74
C ARG A 67 12.65 -5.35 -23.78
N LYS A 68 12.06 -5.51 -24.97
CA LYS A 68 10.59 -5.67 -25.11
C LYS A 68 10.09 -6.96 -24.45
N ILE A 69 10.81 -8.07 -24.62
CA ILE A 69 10.44 -9.36 -24.01
C ILE A 69 10.53 -9.27 -22.48
N ILE A 70 11.64 -8.76 -21.95
CA ILE A 70 11.84 -8.57 -20.51
C ILE A 70 10.76 -7.64 -19.94
N GLY A 71 10.41 -6.57 -20.65
CA GLY A 71 9.33 -5.66 -20.22
C GLY A 71 7.98 -6.37 -20.09
N LYS A 72 7.62 -7.22 -21.07
CA LYS A 72 6.39 -8.03 -21.02
C LYS A 72 6.43 -9.05 -19.89
N GLU A 73 7.53 -9.77 -19.74
CA GLU A 73 7.67 -10.80 -18.70
C GLU A 73 7.65 -10.19 -17.29
N LYS A 74 8.35 -9.06 -17.09
CA LYS A 74 8.33 -8.32 -15.82
C LYS A 74 6.92 -7.85 -15.47
N SER A 75 6.18 -7.30 -16.43
CA SER A 75 4.79 -6.88 -16.22
C SER A 75 3.88 -8.06 -15.88
N SER A 76 4.02 -9.17 -16.61
CA SER A 76 3.28 -10.42 -16.35
C SER A 76 3.54 -10.95 -14.93
N ARG A 77 4.82 -11.10 -14.55
CA ARG A 77 5.22 -11.56 -13.22
C ARG A 77 4.77 -10.60 -12.11
N PHE A 78 4.77 -9.29 -12.37
CA PHE A 78 4.30 -8.29 -11.42
C PHE A 78 2.79 -8.42 -11.16
N ASN A 79 1.99 -8.57 -12.22
CA ASN A 79 0.55 -8.75 -12.12
C ASN A 79 0.19 -10.06 -11.41
N GLU A 80 0.87 -11.15 -11.75
CA GLU A 80 0.70 -12.45 -11.11
C GLU A 80 1.07 -12.39 -9.62
N SER A 81 2.21 -11.78 -9.27
CA SER A 81 2.62 -11.59 -7.87
C SER A 81 1.61 -10.75 -7.08
N THR A 82 1.06 -9.70 -7.68
CA THR A 82 0.04 -8.84 -7.06
C THR A 82 -1.26 -9.61 -6.81
N LEU A 83 -1.69 -10.41 -7.79
CA LEU A 83 -2.87 -11.26 -7.66
C LEU A 83 -2.68 -12.31 -6.57
N LEU A 84 -1.53 -13.00 -6.57
CA LEU A 84 -1.19 -14.01 -5.57
C LEU A 84 -1.18 -13.42 -4.16
N ARG A 85 -0.55 -12.25 -3.96
CA ARG A 85 -0.56 -11.54 -2.67
C ARG A 85 -1.98 -11.22 -2.19
N SER A 86 -2.86 -10.80 -3.10
CA SER A 86 -4.27 -10.53 -2.79
C SER A 86 -5.02 -11.81 -2.39
N GLN A 87 -4.80 -12.91 -3.10
CA GLN A 87 -5.37 -14.22 -2.78
C GLN A 87 -4.89 -14.73 -1.41
N VAL A 88 -3.58 -14.69 -1.13
CA VAL A 88 -3.01 -15.08 0.16
C VAL A 88 -3.58 -14.24 1.29
N ARG A 89 -3.68 -12.90 1.12
CA ARG A 89 -4.29 -12.03 2.14
C ARG A 89 -5.74 -12.40 2.44
N ARG A 90 -6.56 -12.60 1.41
CA ARG A 90 -7.97 -13.00 1.59
C ARG A 90 -8.08 -14.36 2.28
N PHE A 91 -7.25 -15.32 1.90
CA PHE A 91 -7.20 -16.63 2.55
C PHE A 91 -6.85 -16.51 4.04
N LEU A 92 -5.79 -15.77 4.38
CA LEU A 92 -5.37 -15.55 5.76
C LEU A 92 -6.47 -14.83 6.57
N GLN A 93 -7.12 -13.82 6.00
CA GLN A 93 -8.24 -13.14 6.63
C GLN A 93 -9.39 -14.10 6.92
N ALA A 94 -9.76 -14.96 5.96
CA ALA A 94 -10.81 -15.95 6.15
C ALA A 94 -10.47 -16.97 7.26
N GLN A 95 -9.21 -17.43 7.34
CA GLN A 95 -8.76 -18.32 8.42
C GLN A 95 -8.81 -17.61 9.78
N ILE A 96 -8.33 -16.37 9.87
CA ILE A 96 -8.40 -15.55 11.10
C ILE A 96 -9.86 -15.36 11.54
N ASP A 97 -10.77 -15.05 10.61
CA ASP A 97 -12.18 -14.88 10.90
C ASP A 97 -12.84 -16.19 11.36
N GLY A 98 -12.41 -17.32 10.79
CA GLY A 98 -12.78 -18.67 11.24
C GLY A 98 -12.38 -18.91 12.68
N TYR A 99 -11.11 -18.70 13.03
CA TYR A 99 -10.61 -18.86 14.40
C TYR A 99 -11.29 -17.90 15.38
N LYS A 100 -11.49 -16.64 15.01
CA LYS A 100 -12.26 -15.68 15.83
C LYS A 100 -13.69 -16.16 16.08
N SER A 101 -14.35 -16.72 15.07
CA SER A 101 -15.70 -17.30 15.21
C SER A 101 -15.69 -18.47 16.19
N PHE A 102 -14.72 -19.38 16.05
CA PHE A 102 -14.56 -20.53 16.94
C PHE A 102 -14.35 -20.10 18.40
N LEU A 103 -13.47 -19.13 18.66
CA LEU A 103 -13.19 -18.65 20.02
C LEU A 103 -14.44 -18.05 20.68
N VAL A 104 -15.20 -17.22 19.95
CA VAL A 104 -16.44 -16.61 20.46
C VAL A 104 -17.52 -17.66 20.74
N ASN A 105 -17.67 -18.63 19.83
CA ASN A 105 -18.73 -19.63 19.93
C ASN A 105 -18.45 -20.68 21.01
N ASN A 106 -17.17 -21.00 21.28
CA ASN A 106 -16.78 -22.04 22.24
C ASN A 106 -16.43 -21.52 23.65
N ASN A 107 -16.78 -20.28 24.00
CA ASN A 107 -16.48 -19.69 25.32
C ASN A 107 -14.98 -19.69 25.69
N LEU A 108 -14.07 -19.71 24.71
CA LEU A 108 -12.63 -19.67 24.94
C LEU A 108 -12.10 -18.23 25.10
N LEU A 109 -12.99 -17.26 25.11
CA LEU A 109 -12.68 -15.85 25.29
C LEU A 109 -12.91 -15.44 26.73
N ASP A 110 -12.03 -14.59 27.23
CA ASP A 110 -12.23 -13.91 28.49
C ASP A 110 -13.48 -13.04 28.39
N TYR A 111 -14.36 -13.17 29.37
CA TYR A 111 -15.55 -12.34 29.50
C TYR A 111 -15.33 -11.29 30.58
N VAL A 112 -15.62 -10.03 30.25
CA VAL A 112 -15.57 -8.91 31.19
C VAL A 112 -16.90 -8.17 31.14
N GLY A 113 -17.62 -8.15 32.26
CA GLY A 113 -18.91 -7.47 32.38
C GLY A 113 -19.82 -8.15 33.41
N GLY A 114 -21.06 -7.68 33.48
CA GLY A 114 -22.09 -8.25 34.35
C GLY A 114 -22.64 -9.58 33.82
N GLU A 115 -23.24 -10.39 34.69
CA GLU A 115 -23.83 -11.66 34.29
C GLU A 115 -24.95 -11.49 33.25
N LEU A 116 -24.92 -12.32 32.20
CA LEU A 116 -25.85 -12.27 31.05
C LEU A 116 -27.15 -13.03 31.33
N LEU A 117 -27.94 -12.53 32.27
CA LEU A 117 -29.21 -13.14 32.70
C LEU A 117 -30.40 -12.18 32.54
N LYS A 118 -31.61 -12.70 32.71
CA LYS A 118 -32.83 -11.88 32.69
C LYS A 118 -32.95 -11.07 33.98
N ARG A 119 -33.08 -9.74 33.87
CA ARG A 119 -33.24 -8.81 35.01
C ARG A 119 -34.61 -8.12 34.98
N LYS A 120 -34.93 -7.36 36.03
CA LYS A 120 -36.30 -6.87 36.27
C LYS A 120 -36.56 -5.43 35.82
N GLN A 121 -35.54 -4.57 35.81
CA GLN A 121 -35.71 -3.13 35.58
C GLN A 121 -35.17 -2.72 34.21
N TYR A 122 -35.75 -1.65 33.65
CA TYR A 122 -35.40 -1.15 32.32
C TYR A 122 -35.30 0.37 32.35
N ASP A 123 -34.41 0.92 31.54
CA ASP A 123 -34.37 2.35 31.28
C ASP A 123 -35.47 2.75 30.28
N ASN A 124 -36.08 3.90 30.48
CA ASN A 124 -37.20 4.38 29.66
C ASN A 124 -36.80 5.41 28.58
N ARG A 125 -35.51 5.54 28.30
CA ARG A 125 -34.95 6.57 27.41
C ARG A 125 -33.66 6.07 26.75
N SER A 126 -33.19 6.79 25.74
CA SER A 126 -31.82 6.61 25.24
C SER A 126 -30.81 6.87 26.35
N ILE A 127 -29.82 5.98 26.46
CA ILE A 127 -28.88 6.00 27.58
C ILE A 127 -27.49 5.55 27.14
N MET A 128 -26.48 6.22 27.66
CA MET A 128 -25.09 5.79 27.63
C MET A 128 -24.76 5.23 29.01
N LEU A 129 -24.43 3.95 29.07
CA LEU A 129 -24.00 3.24 30.26
C LEU A 129 -22.48 3.21 30.31
N VAL A 130 -21.90 3.29 31.50
CA VAL A 130 -20.47 3.18 31.75
C VAL A 130 -20.28 2.21 32.91
N ASP A 131 -19.67 1.06 32.65
CA ASP A 131 -19.47 0.01 33.65
C ASP A 131 -18.15 0.21 34.41
N LEU A 132 -18.24 0.87 35.56
CA LEU A 132 -17.07 1.13 36.41
C LEU A 132 -16.72 -0.05 37.32
N LYS A 133 -17.61 -1.05 37.44
CA LYS A 133 -17.36 -2.21 38.29
C LYS A 133 -16.46 -3.22 37.60
N ASN A 134 -16.69 -3.47 36.32
CA ASN A 134 -15.97 -4.50 35.55
C ASN A 134 -14.92 -3.86 34.65
N GLU A 135 -13.86 -3.34 35.26
CA GLU A 135 -12.69 -2.83 34.55
C GLU A 135 -11.96 -3.97 33.83
N ILE A 136 -11.35 -3.65 32.69
CA ILE A 136 -10.53 -4.60 31.95
C ILE A 136 -9.36 -5.06 32.84
N PRO A 137 -9.26 -6.36 33.17
CA PRO A 137 -8.30 -6.84 34.17
C PRO A 137 -6.86 -6.91 33.65
N ARG A 138 -6.69 -7.09 32.34
CA ARG A 138 -5.40 -7.21 31.64
C ARG A 138 -5.50 -6.63 30.24
N SER A 139 -4.37 -6.22 29.68
CA SER A 139 -4.31 -5.72 28.31
C SER A 139 -4.65 -6.83 27.31
N GLY A 140 -5.10 -6.47 26.11
CA GLY A 140 -5.47 -7.47 25.12
C GLY A 140 -6.31 -6.93 23.99
N VAL A 141 -7.12 -7.79 23.38
CA VAL A 141 -7.95 -7.43 22.23
C VAL A 141 -9.40 -7.85 22.46
N LEU A 142 -10.32 -6.90 22.39
CA LEU A 142 -11.75 -7.18 22.41
C LEU A 142 -12.24 -7.55 21.01
N THR A 143 -13.06 -8.59 20.95
CA THR A 143 -13.54 -9.19 19.70
C THR A 143 -15.07 -9.17 19.57
N GLY A 144 -15.79 -8.98 20.67
CA GLY A 144 -17.25 -8.91 20.62
C GLY A 144 -17.91 -8.46 21.91
N VAL A 145 -19.23 -8.45 21.89
CA VAL A 145 -20.11 -8.06 22.98
C VAL A 145 -21.10 -9.19 23.29
N GLY A 146 -21.39 -9.36 24.57
CA GLY A 146 -22.48 -10.18 25.08
C GLY A 146 -23.54 -9.31 25.72
N ALA A 147 -24.81 -9.63 25.48
CA ALA A 147 -25.92 -8.96 26.14
C ALA A 147 -27.08 -9.92 26.36
N TRP A 148 -27.93 -9.62 27.35
CA TRP A 148 -29.28 -10.14 27.41
C TRP A 148 -30.27 -9.04 27.02
N LEU A 149 -30.90 -9.19 25.85
CA LEU A 149 -31.80 -8.17 25.29
C LEU A 149 -33.25 -8.62 25.32
N VAL A 150 -34.17 -7.68 25.54
CA VAL A 150 -35.61 -7.98 25.57
C VAL A 150 -36.35 -7.66 24.27
N LYS A 151 -35.75 -6.84 23.41
CA LYS A 151 -36.26 -6.53 22.07
C LYS A 151 -35.11 -6.32 21.08
N PRO A 152 -35.36 -6.50 19.76
CA PRO A 152 -34.39 -6.17 18.72
C PRO A 152 -33.92 -4.72 18.86
N THR A 153 -32.64 -4.46 18.64
CA THR A 153 -32.05 -3.15 18.87
C THR A 153 -30.81 -2.90 18.04
N HIS A 154 -30.31 -1.68 18.12
CA HIS A 154 -28.96 -1.34 17.71
C HIS A 154 -28.21 -0.64 18.83
N MET A 155 -26.91 -0.90 18.96
CA MET A 155 -26.09 -0.34 20.03
C MET A 155 -24.66 -0.08 19.57
N THR A 156 -23.94 0.79 20.29
CA THR A 156 -22.48 0.91 20.15
C THR A 156 -21.78 0.62 21.46
N VAL A 157 -20.62 -0.04 21.36
CA VAL A 157 -19.72 -0.29 22.48
C VAL A 157 -18.57 0.70 22.40
N LYS A 158 -18.10 1.17 23.54
CA LYS A 158 -17.00 2.13 23.65
C LYS A 158 -15.99 1.65 24.67
N VAL A 159 -14.73 1.98 24.42
CA VAL A 159 -13.65 1.81 25.38
C VAL A 159 -13.30 3.18 25.92
N LEU A 160 -13.32 3.31 27.25
CA LEU A 160 -12.98 4.52 27.98
C LEU A 160 -11.70 4.29 28.77
N ARG A 161 -10.68 5.08 28.49
CA ARG A 161 -9.39 5.04 29.19
C ARG A 161 -9.36 6.05 30.31
N LYS A 162 -8.85 5.62 31.47
CA LYS A 162 -8.55 6.54 32.57
C LYS A 162 -7.30 7.34 32.24
N ILE A 163 -7.45 8.66 32.17
CA ILE A 163 -6.35 9.62 32.03
C ILE A 163 -6.58 10.68 33.09
N ASP A 164 -5.68 10.74 34.08
CA ASP A 164 -5.84 11.52 35.29
C ASP A 164 -7.18 11.24 36.00
N ASP A 165 -8.01 12.27 36.17
CA ASP A 165 -9.32 12.22 36.81
C ASP A 165 -10.49 12.07 35.82
N LYS A 166 -10.20 11.68 34.57
CA LYS A 166 -11.16 11.58 33.47
C LYS A 166 -11.16 10.22 32.80
N LEU A 167 -12.32 9.86 32.27
CA LEU A 167 -12.52 8.78 31.33
C LEU A 167 -12.58 9.36 29.93
N VAL A 168 -11.63 8.99 29.08
CA VAL A 168 -11.52 9.44 27.69
C VAL A 168 -11.96 8.32 26.76
N VAL A 169 -12.88 8.60 25.84
CA VAL A 169 -13.31 7.59 24.86
C VAL A 169 -12.20 7.40 23.81
N VAL A 170 -11.50 6.27 23.87
CA VAL A 170 -10.41 5.95 22.94
C VAL A 170 -10.90 5.19 21.72
N TRP A 171 -12.06 4.55 21.80
CA TRP A 171 -12.62 3.76 20.70
C TRP A 171 -14.14 3.65 20.78
N GLU A 172 -14.77 3.51 19.61
CA GLU A 172 -16.19 3.21 19.44
C GLU A 172 -16.38 2.14 18.36
N SER A 173 -17.24 1.16 18.63
CA SER A 173 -17.65 0.15 17.66
C SER A 173 -18.49 0.77 16.55
N ARG A 174 -18.49 0.13 15.37
CA ARG A 174 -19.59 0.35 14.41
C ARG A 174 -20.93 0.01 15.08
N ASN A 175 -22.01 0.60 14.57
CA ASN A 175 -23.36 0.30 15.03
C ASN A 175 -23.63 -1.21 14.90
N LEU A 176 -23.95 -1.86 16.02
CA LEU A 176 -24.23 -3.28 16.09
C LEU A 176 -25.73 -3.45 15.94
N ASN A 177 -26.18 -3.96 14.80
CA ASN A 177 -27.58 -4.28 14.59
C ASN A 177 -27.89 -5.68 15.13
N ILE A 178 -28.78 -5.78 16.11
CA ILE A 178 -29.09 -7.00 16.84
C ILE A 178 -30.58 -7.32 16.65
N PRO A 179 -30.93 -8.16 15.67
CA PRO A 179 -32.33 -8.43 15.31
C PRO A 179 -33.02 -9.43 16.25
N LYS A 180 -32.30 -10.05 17.19
CA LYS A 180 -32.79 -11.12 18.07
C LYS A 180 -32.87 -10.66 19.53
N THR A 181 -33.71 -11.34 20.30
CA THR A 181 -33.85 -11.16 21.75
C THR A 181 -33.23 -12.34 22.51
N GLY A 182 -33.13 -12.20 23.84
CA GLY A 182 -32.49 -13.17 24.72
C GLY A 182 -30.98 -12.96 24.83
N LEU A 183 -30.25 -14.04 25.11
CA LEU A 183 -28.79 -14.05 25.13
C LEU A 183 -28.24 -13.84 23.72
N ILE A 184 -27.51 -12.75 23.53
CA ILE A 184 -26.83 -12.44 22.28
C ILE A 184 -25.32 -12.45 22.48
N LYS A 185 -24.62 -12.91 21.46
CA LYS A 185 -23.18 -12.74 21.30
C LYS A 185 -22.94 -12.21 19.90
N THR A 186 -22.32 -11.04 19.80
CA THR A 186 -22.08 -10.37 18.52
C THR A 186 -20.64 -9.94 18.44
N ARG A 187 -20.01 -10.18 17.29
CA ARG A 187 -18.62 -9.81 17.04
C ARG A 187 -18.51 -8.36 16.61
N PHE A 188 -17.43 -7.72 16.99
CA PHE A 188 -17.07 -6.43 16.43
C PHE A 188 -16.51 -6.62 15.02
N HIS A 189 -16.91 -5.73 14.10
CA HIS A 189 -16.34 -5.68 12.76
C HIS A 189 -14.84 -5.38 12.78
N VAL A 190 -14.42 -4.56 13.74
CA VAL A 190 -13.02 -4.19 13.97
C VAL A 190 -12.74 -4.51 15.42
N SER A 191 -11.77 -5.40 15.66
CA SER A 191 -11.29 -5.69 17.01
C SER A 191 -10.51 -4.49 17.56
N VAL A 192 -10.53 -4.29 18.87
CA VAL A 192 -9.88 -3.13 19.52
C VAL A 192 -8.91 -3.59 20.59
N GLY A 193 -7.72 -2.99 20.61
CA GLY A 193 -6.75 -3.16 21.68
C GLY A 193 -7.20 -2.42 22.94
N VAL A 194 -7.12 -3.08 24.09
CA VAL A 194 -7.46 -2.52 25.40
C VAL A 194 -6.31 -2.68 26.37
N GLU A 195 -6.27 -1.80 27.35
CA GLU A 195 -5.30 -1.81 28.44
C GLU A 195 -5.97 -2.16 29.77
N LYS A 196 -5.17 -2.68 30.71
CA LYS A 196 -5.63 -2.88 32.08
C LYS A 196 -6.19 -1.59 32.68
N GLY A 197 -7.38 -1.66 33.26
CA GLY A 197 -8.08 -0.53 33.87
C GLY A 197 -8.93 0.29 32.90
N ASP A 198 -8.92 -0.04 31.59
CA ASP A 198 -9.90 0.50 30.66
C ASP A 198 -11.32 0.08 31.10
N VAL A 199 -12.27 0.98 30.88
CA VAL A 199 -13.68 0.86 31.27
C VAL A 199 -14.54 0.73 30.02
N LEU A 200 -15.66 0.01 30.14
CA LEU A 200 -16.56 -0.23 29.01
C LEU A 200 -17.78 0.70 29.07
N GLY A 201 -18.14 1.19 27.90
CA GLY A 201 -19.32 2.02 27.70
C GLY A 201 -20.26 1.42 26.67
N TYR A 202 -21.57 1.58 26.89
CA TYR A 202 -22.61 1.03 26.02
C TYR A 202 -23.66 2.10 25.73
N TYR A 203 -23.81 2.47 24.46
CA TYR A 203 -24.84 3.42 24.06
C TYR A 203 -26.04 2.70 23.44
N PHE A 204 -27.21 2.96 24.02
CA PHE A 204 -28.50 2.52 23.52
C PHE A 204 -29.30 3.76 23.05
N PRO A 205 -29.54 3.90 21.75
CA PRO A 205 -30.32 5.02 21.19
C PRO A 205 -31.81 4.91 21.50
N GLU A 206 -32.29 3.73 21.87
CA GLU A 206 -33.70 3.47 22.14
C GLU A 206 -33.91 3.02 23.60
N ALA A 207 -35.10 3.26 24.13
CA ALA A 207 -35.49 2.88 25.49
C ALA A 207 -35.66 1.36 25.66
N ALA A 208 -35.56 0.87 26.90
CA ALA A 208 -35.94 -0.46 27.36
C ALA A 208 -35.29 -1.62 26.59
N MET A 209 -34.00 -1.50 26.30
CA MET A 209 -33.24 -2.48 25.52
C MET A 209 -32.55 -3.53 26.39
N VAL A 210 -31.91 -3.05 27.45
CA VAL A 210 -31.14 -3.86 28.38
C VAL A 210 -31.77 -3.76 29.76
N ALA A 211 -31.86 -4.92 30.41
CA ALA A 211 -32.37 -5.01 31.77
C ALA A 211 -31.24 -4.81 32.80
N PHE A 212 -31.58 -4.26 33.96
CA PHE A 212 -30.67 -4.11 35.10
C PHE A 212 -31.33 -4.48 36.44
N ASP A 213 -30.48 -4.70 37.44
CA ASP A 213 -30.87 -4.73 38.87
C ASP A 213 -30.08 -3.66 39.62
N LYS A 214 -30.53 -3.30 40.83
CA LYS A 214 -29.89 -2.31 41.70
C LYS A 214 -29.15 -3.00 42.86
N GLY A 215 -28.18 -2.29 43.44
CA GLY A 215 -27.47 -2.72 44.67
C GLY A 215 -26.33 -3.72 44.46
N THR A 216 -26.01 -4.08 43.21
CA THR A 216 -25.01 -5.13 42.93
C THR A 216 -23.95 -4.73 41.90
N GLY A 217 -24.05 -3.55 41.28
CA GLY A 217 -23.12 -3.07 40.25
C GLY A 217 -22.59 -1.66 40.51
N ASP A 218 -21.73 -1.16 39.63
CA ASP A 218 -21.35 0.26 39.56
C ASP A 218 -21.41 0.73 38.09
N THR A 219 -22.50 0.35 37.41
CA THR A 219 -22.79 0.92 36.10
C THR A 219 -23.52 2.23 36.27
N ARG A 220 -22.87 3.31 35.84
CA ARG A 220 -23.43 4.67 35.87
C ARG A 220 -23.84 5.10 34.48
N TYR A 221 -24.59 6.20 34.37
CA TYR A 221 -25.20 6.56 33.10
C TYR A 221 -25.22 8.05 32.77
N LEU A 222 -25.37 8.33 31.47
CA LEU A 222 -25.59 9.64 30.86
C LEU A 222 -26.77 9.56 29.89
N THR A 223 -27.45 10.70 29.69
CA THR A 223 -28.55 10.82 28.72
C THR A 223 -28.08 11.26 27.33
N ARG A 224 -26.76 11.29 27.09
CA ARG A 224 -26.15 11.67 25.82
C ARG A 224 -25.12 10.63 25.40
N ASN A 225 -24.92 10.49 24.09
CA ASN A 225 -23.84 9.67 23.54
C ASN A 225 -22.47 10.36 23.74
N LEU A 226 -21.43 9.56 24.00
CA LEU A 226 -20.05 10.02 24.02
C LEU A 226 -19.35 9.61 22.74
N ARG A 227 -18.65 10.53 22.08
CA ARG A 227 -17.90 10.25 20.85
C ARG A 227 -16.42 9.99 21.16
N PRO A 228 -15.67 9.30 20.29
CA PRO A 228 -14.23 9.18 20.40
C PRO A 228 -13.57 10.55 20.60
N GLY A 229 -12.58 10.61 21.49
CA GLY A 229 -11.87 11.84 21.90
C GLY A 229 -12.60 12.67 22.96
N SER A 230 -13.88 12.39 23.26
CA SER A 230 -14.55 13.06 24.39
C SER A 230 -14.03 12.56 25.72
N SER A 231 -14.04 13.44 26.73
CA SER A 231 -13.66 13.10 28.11
C SER A 231 -14.80 13.44 29.07
N ILE A 232 -14.93 12.63 30.12
CA ILE A 232 -15.91 12.83 31.19
C ILE A 232 -15.28 12.52 32.55
N ARG A 233 -15.72 13.21 33.59
CA ARG A 233 -15.35 12.86 34.97
C ARG A 233 -16.29 11.75 35.46
N PRO A 234 -15.81 10.70 36.15
CA PRO A 234 -16.69 9.67 36.71
C PRO A 234 -17.81 10.25 37.60
N SER A 235 -17.51 11.31 38.37
CA SER A 235 -18.47 12.02 39.22
C SER A 235 -19.59 12.76 38.45
N SER A 236 -19.43 12.96 37.13
CA SER A 236 -20.48 13.55 36.29
C SER A 236 -21.52 12.52 35.82
N LEU A 237 -21.25 11.23 36.03
CA LEU A 237 -22.16 10.15 35.69
C LEU A 237 -23.27 10.05 36.74
N LYS A 238 -24.50 9.79 36.30
CA LYS A 238 -25.66 9.63 37.18
C LYS A 238 -25.80 8.19 37.64
N GLY A 239 -26.48 7.98 38.77
CA GLY A 239 -26.89 6.65 39.22
C GLY A 239 -25.90 5.92 40.12
N GLU A 240 -24.90 6.63 40.67
CA GLU A 240 -23.95 6.09 41.66
C GLU A 240 -24.68 5.38 42.82
N ASP A 241 -25.63 6.06 43.47
CA ASP A 241 -26.39 5.50 44.60
C ASP A 241 -27.26 4.29 44.23
N GLN A 242 -27.50 4.05 42.95
CA GLN A 242 -28.38 2.98 42.49
C GLN A 242 -27.64 1.66 42.30
N GLN A 243 -26.30 1.71 42.19
CA GLN A 243 -25.44 0.54 42.06
C GLN A 243 -25.96 -0.46 41.01
N ARG A 244 -26.22 0.04 39.80
CA ARG A 244 -26.88 -0.74 38.76
C ARG A 244 -25.94 -1.81 38.19
N ALA A 245 -26.44 -3.02 38.05
CA ALA A 245 -25.79 -4.11 37.34
C ALA A 245 -26.60 -4.45 36.08
N TYR A 246 -25.98 -4.33 34.91
CA TYR A 246 -26.59 -4.64 33.63
C TYR A 246 -26.17 -6.02 33.12
N SER A 247 -27.02 -6.64 32.30
CA SER A 247 -26.69 -7.89 31.61
C SER A 247 -25.93 -7.63 30.32
N LEU A 248 -24.73 -7.06 30.45
CA LEU A 248 -23.84 -6.65 29.37
C LEU A 248 -22.39 -6.98 29.71
N GLY A 249 -21.61 -7.28 28.67
CA GLY A 249 -20.17 -7.41 28.79
C GLY A 249 -19.53 -7.57 27.43
N VAL A 250 -18.21 -7.70 27.42
CA VAL A 250 -17.41 -7.90 26.20
C VAL A 250 -16.64 -9.21 26.28
N TYR A 251 -16.31 -9.73 25.10
CA TYR A 251 -15.45 -10.88 24.94
C TYR A 251 -14.13 -10.44 24.32
N GLY A 252 -13.03 -10.97 24.84
CA GLY A 252 -11.70 -10.66 24.35
C GLY A 252 -10.68 -11.76 24.59
N LEU A 253 -9.49 -11.56 24.04
CA LEU A 253 -8.29 -12.29 24.38
C LEU A 253 -7.45 -11.35 25.24
N LEU A 254 -7.41 -11.59 26.55
CA LEU A 254 -6.68 -10.77 27.51
C LEU A 254 -5.42 -11.51 27.95
N GLN A 255 -4.28 -10.82 27.99
CA GLN A 255 -2.96 -11.40 28.25
C GLN A 255 -2.26 -10.66 29.39
#